data_AF-A0A4U7D614-F1
#
_entry.id   AF-A0A4U7D614-F1
#
_cell.length_a   1.000
_cell.length_b   1.000
_cell.length_c   1.000
_cell.angle_alpha   90.00
_cell.angle_beta   90.00
_cell.angle_gamma   90.00
#
_symmetry.space_group_name_H-M   'P 1'
#
loop_
_entity.id
_entity.type
_entity.pdbx_description
1 polymer ?
#
loop_
_entity_poly.entity_id
_entity_poly.type
_entity_poly.pdbx_seq_one_letter_code
_entity_poly.pdbx_strand_id
1 'polypeptide(L)'
;ESMVDDRFEVLVVEEGTGDSVKCRDGAYRQIIVQNATERGVDVGDFLEVAVTGHNTVYAFGEPVDGTPAEAAGADDAGRVPGDD
;
A
#
# COMPACT_ATOMS: atom_id res chain seq x y z
N GLU A 1 0.19 -12.98 5.04
CA GLU A 1 0.44 -14.37 4.60
C GLU A 1 -0.25 -14.75 3.27
N SER A 2 -0.85 -13.82 2.50
CA SER A 2 -1.68 -14.20 1.33
C SER A 2 -1.10 -13.82 -0.05
N MET A 3 0.17 -13.41 -0.14
CA MET A 3 0.79 -13.07 -1.43
C MET A 3 2.15 -13.72 -1.66
N VAL A 4 2.85 -14.14 -0.60
CA VAL A 4 4.16 -14.80 -0.77
C VAL A 4 3.94 -16.12 -1.52
N ASP A 5 4.87 -16.47 -2.42
CA ASP A 5 4.80 -17.60 -3.36
C ASP A 5 3.79 -17.48 -4.52
N ASP A 6 2.88 -16.51 -4.48
CA ASP A 6 2.01 -16.21 -5.62
C ASP A 6 2.77 -15.46 -6.73
N ARG A 7 2.30 -15.63 -7.97
CA ARG A 7 2.82 -14.94 -9.15
C ARG A 7 1.82 -13.91 -9.68
N PHE A 8 2.35 -12.77 -10.09
CA PHE A 8 1.56 -11.68 -10.63
C PHE A 8 2.22 -11.13 -11.89
N GLU A 9 1.40 -10.80 -12.89
CA GLU A 9 1.82 -9.92 -13.97
C GLU A 9 1.83 -8.48 -13.44
N VAL A 10 2.92 -7.76 -13.72
CA VAL A 10 3.12 -6.40 -13.26
C VAL A 10 3.69 -5.52 -14.37
N LEU A 11 3.32 -4.24 -14.35
CA LEU A 11 3.90 -3.19 -15.16
C LEU A 11 4.97 -2.45 -14.35
N VAL A 12 6.17 -2.27 -14.93
CA VAL A 12 7.21 -1.41 -14.37
C VAL A 12 6.82 0.05 -14.59
N VAL A 13 6.62 0.81 -13.51
CA VAL A 13 6.07 2.17 -13.57
C VAL A 13 7.09 3.27 -13.30
N GLU A 14 8.09 3.02 -12.47
CA GLU A 14 9.15 3.98 -12.16
C GLU A 14 10.39 3.28 -11.57
N GLU A 15 11.51 4.00 -11.58
CA GLU A 15 12.73 3.61 -10.87
C GLU A 15 12.51 3.58 -9.35
N GLY A 16 13.12 2.58 -8.70
CA GLY A 16 13.12 2.43 -7.24
C GLY A 16 14.32 3.09 -6.58
N THR A 17 14.53 2.77 -5.31
CA THR A 17 15.76 3.18 -4.59
C THR A 17 16.84 2.13 -4.84
N GLY A 18 18.07 2.58 -5.15
CA GLY A 18 19.16 1.67 -5.49
C GLY A 18 18.88 0.93 -6.80
N ASP A 19 19.39 -0.30 -6.94
CA ASP A 19 19.11 -1.13 -8.12
C ASP A 19 17.76 -1.85 -7.96
N SER A 20 16.67 -1.09 -8.05
CA SER A 20 15.32 -1.63 -7.99
C SER A 20 14.36 -0.84 -8.88
N VAL A 21 13.22 -1.44 -9.19
CA VAL A 21 12.09 -0.78 -9.86
C VAL A 21 10.81 -0.98 -9.07
N LYS A 22 9.87 -0.04 -9.23
CA LYS A 22 8.53 -0.15 -8.67
C LYS A 22 7.58 -0.61 -9.76
N CYS A 23 6.84 -1.67 -9.46
CA CYS A 23 5.85 -2.23 -10.37
C CYS A 23 4.44 -2.13 -9.77
N ARG A 24 3.43 -2.21 -10.65
CA ARG A 24 2.01 -2.30 -10.28
C ARG A 24 1.39 -3.54 -10.92
N ASP A 25 0.67 -4.31 -10.12
CA ASP A 25 -0.18 -5.39 -10.64
C ASP A 25 -1.57 -4.86 -11.08
N GLY A 26 -2.43 -5.75 -11.58
CA GLY A 26 -3.80 -5.40 -11.98
C GLY A 26 -4.71 -4.93 -10.84
N ALA A 27 -4.32 -5.14 -9.58
CA ALA A 27 -5.01 -4.63 -8.40
C ALA A 27 -4.37 -3.34 -7.86
N TYR A 28 -3.45 -2.73 -8.62
CA TYR A 28 -2.68 -1.54 -8.25
C TYR A 28 -1.82 -1.69 -7.01
N ARG A 29 -1.52 -2.92 -6.57
CA ARG A 29 -0.58 -3.19 -5.49
C ARG A 29 0.83 -2.91 -5.97
N GLN A 30 1.63 -2.30 -5.10
CA GLN A 30 3.03 -2.04 -5.40
C GLN A 30 3.85 -3.29 -5.13
N ILE A 31 4.65 -3.72 -6.11
CA ILE A 31 5.62 -4.80 -5.97
C ILE A 31 7.00 -4.22 -6.31
N ILE A 32 7.98 -4.45 -5.44
CA ILE A 32 9.36 -3.99 -5.63
C ILE A 32 10.18 -5.12 -6.21
N VAL A 33 10.80 -4.89 -7.36
CA VAL A 33 11.73 -5.83 -7.99
C VAL A 33 13.15 -5.32 -7.82
N GLN A 34 14.01 -6.13 -7.20
CA GLN A 34 15.43 -5.81 -7.00
C GLN A 34 16.29 -6.34 -8.15
N ASN A 35 17.50 -5.79 -8.25
CA ASN A 35 18.52 -6.15 -9.25
C ASN A 35 18.02 -5.92 -10.68
N ALA A 36 17.36 -4.78 -10.93
CA ALA A 36 16.67 -4.50 -12.18
C ALA A 36 17.66 -4.33 -13.35
N THR A 37 18.78 -3.64 -13.11
CA THR A 37 19.82 -3.41 -14.13
C THR A 37 20.44 -4.74 -14.59
N GLU A 38 20.74 -5.64 -13.66
CA GLU A 38 21.30 -6.97 -13.96
C GLU A 38 20.35 -7.84 -14.81
N ARG A 39 19.05 -7.53 -14.75
CA ARG A 39 17.98 -8.24 -15.46
C ARG A 39 17.56 -7.55 -16.75
N GLY A 40 18.09 -6.35 -17.04
CA GLY A 40 17.71 -5.55 -18.21
C GLY A 40 16.24 -5.15 -18.20
N VAL A 41 15.73 -4.74 -17.04
CA VAL A 41 14.34 -4.33 -16.85
C VAL A 41 14.23 -2.81 -16.93
N ASP A 42 13.39 -2.31 -17.83
CA ASP A 42 13.16 -0.89 -18.07
C ASP A 42 11.73 -0.46 -17.68
N VAL A 43 11.53 0.85 -17.49
CA VAL A 43 10.20 1.41 -17.26
C VAL A 43 9.32 1.20 -18.49
N GLY A 44 8.10 0.69 -18.26
CA GLY A 44 7.16 0.32 -19.31
C GLY A 44 7.09 -1.18 -19.60
N ASP A 45 8.02 -1.98 -19.08
CA ASP A 45 8.01 -3.43 -19.27
C ASP A 45 6.90 -4.13 -18.47
N PHE A 46 6.40 -5.22 -19.03
CA PHE A 46 5.55 -6.18 -18.32
C PHE A 46 6.37 -7.40 -17.89
N LEU A 47 6.19 -7.83 -16.64
CA LEU A 47 6.93 -8.92 -16.02
C LEU A 47 5.98 -9.86 -15.27
N GLU A 48 6.25 -11.18 -15.30
CA GLU A 48 5.71 -12.11 -14.31
C GLU A 48 6.67 -12.16 -13.12
N VAL A 49 6.18 -11.87 -11.92
CA VAL A 49 7.00 -11.84 -10.69
C VAL A 49 6.42 -12.76 -9.62
N ALA A 50 7.29 -13.51 -8.95
CA ALA A 50 6.96 -14.25 -7.74
C ALA A 50 7.22 -13.36 -6.52
N VAL A 51 6.23 -13.21 -5.65
CA VAL A 51 6.37 -12.39 -4.44
C VAL A 51 7.14 -13.16 -3.39
N THR A 52 8.29 -12.62 -2.98
CA THR A 52 9.20 -13.25 -2.01
C THR A 52 9.02 -12.76 -0.58
N GLY A 53 8.24 -11.69 -0.39
CA GLY A 53 7.94 -11.10 0.90
C GLY A 53 7.02 -9.91 0.74
N HIS A 54 6.31 -9.55 1.81
CA HIS A 54 5.49 -8.34 1.86
C HIS A 54 5.65 -7.65 3.21
N ASN A 55 5.70 -6.32 3.20
CA ASN A 55 5.70 -5.49 4.40
C ASN A 55 4.62 -4.43 4.24
N THR A 56 3.78 -4.25 5.27
CA THR A 56 2.83 -3.15 5.34
C THR A 56 3.42 -2.08 6.25
N VAL A 57 4.11 -1.09 5.67
CA VAL A 57 4.58 0.07 6.45
C VAL A 57 3.56 1.19 6.29
N TYR A 58 2.74 1.38 7.33
CA TYR A 58 1.87 2.55 7.46
C TYR A 58 2.38 3.41 8.61
N ALA A 59 2.26 4.73 8.46
CA ALA A 59 2.47 5.69 9.53
C ALA A 59 1.22 6.55 9.64
N PHE A 60 0.75 6.78 10.87
CA PHE A 60 -0.27 7.79 11.14
C PHE A 60 0.43 9.14 11.29
N GLY A 61 -0.15 10.18 10.71
CA GLY A 61 0.35 11.55 10.83
C GLY A 61 -0.77 12.47 11.28
N GLU A 62 -0.43 13.43 12.13
CA GLU A 62 -1.31 14.53 12.52
C GLU A 62 -0.94 15.80 11.75
N PRO A 63 -1.90 16.68 11.40
CA PRO A 63 -1.62 17.94 10.74
C PRO A 63 -0.91 18.93 11.69
N VAL A 64 0.13 19.62 11.22
CA VAL A 64 0.96 20.54 12.03
C VAL A 64 0.35 21.95 12.19
N ASP A 65 -0.59 22.32 11.33
CA ASP A 65 -1.30 23.59 11.39
C ASP A 65 -2.69 23.35 11.98
N GLY A 66 -2.81 23.62 13.28
CA GLY A 66 -3.98 23.31 14.08
C GLY A 66 -5.29 23.86 13.49
N THR A 67 -6.12 22.96 13.01
CA THR A 67 -7.49 22.86 13.51
C THR A 67 -7.76 21.37 13.66
N PRO A 68 -7.81 20.82 14.89
CA PRO A 68 -8.24 19.45 15.06
C PRO A 68 -9.64 19.33 14.44
N ALA A 69 -9.80 18.37 13.53
CA ALA A 69 -11.12 17.96 13.08
C ALA A 69 -11.94 17.68 14.34
N GLU A 70 -13.03 18.42 14.53
CA GLU A 70 -13.93 18.22 15.66
C GLU A 70 -14.21 16.73 15.79
N ALA A 71 -13.84 16.20 16.96
CA ALA A 71 -13.92 14.79 17.27
C ALA A 71 -15.26 14.26 16.78
N ALA A 72 -15.21 13.30 15.85
CA ALA A 72 -16.36 12.57 15.37
C ALA A 72 -17.18 12.17 16.60
N GLY A 73 -18.34 12.81 16.76
CA GLY A 73 -19.24 12.59 17.86
C GLY A 73 -19.54 11.10 17.89
N ALA A 74 -19.13 10.45 18.98
CA ALA A 74 -19.69 9.16 19.33
C ALA A 74 -21.19 9.40 19.53
N ASP A 75 -21.98 8.87 18.60
CA ASP A 75 -23.43 8.96 18.60
C ASP A 75 -24.00 8.62 19.98
N ASP A 76 -24.76 9.58 20.51
CA ASP A 76 -25.66 9.46 21.64
C ASP A 76 -26.74 8.41 21.30
N ALA A 77 -26.42 7.14 21.51
CA ALA A 77 -27.37 6.03 21.40
C ALA A 77 -27.43 5.31 22.75
N GLY A 78 -28.18 5.87 23.70
CA GLY A 78 -28.41 5.16 24.96
C GLY A 78 -29.14 5.84 26.10
N ARG A 79 -29.84 6.97 25.93
CA ARG A 79 -30.85 7.37 26.94
C ARG A 79 -32.22 6.87 26.52
N VAL A 80 -32.64 5.74 27.08
CA VAL A 80 -34.05 5.36 27.09
C VAL A 80 -34.68 6.02 28.33
N PRO A 81 -35.52 7.05 28.21
CA PRO A 81 -36.44 7.39 29.28
C PRO A 81 -37.60 6.41 29.22
N GLY A 82 -37.70 5.52 30.22
CA GLY A 82 -38.83 4.63 30.44
C GLY A 82 -39.42 4.89 31.82
N ASP A 83 -40.51 5.66 31.81
CA ASP A 83 -41.68 5.71 32.71
C ASP A 83 -41.63 4.87 34.02
N ASP A 84 -41.67 5.55 35.17
CA ASP A 84 -42.38 5.14 36.40
C ASP A 84 -42.98 6.38 37.08
#